data_AF-A0A950JCI0-F1
#
_entry.id   AF-A0A950JCI0-F1
#
_cell.length_a   1.000
_cell.length_b   1.000
_cell.length_c   1.000
_cell.angle_alpha   90.00
_cell.angle_beta   90.00
_cell.angle_gamma   90.00
#
_symmetry.space_group_name_H-M   'P 1'
#
loop_
_entity.id
_entity.type
_entity.pdbx_description
1 polymer ?
#
loop_
_entity_poly.entity_id
_entity_poly.type
_entity_poly.pdbx_seq_one_letter_code
_entity_poly.pdbx_strand_id
1 'polypeptide(L)'
;MVLATSAWRAERNAKARTRLTRHLPDIFPPAVLAHALTKPFIPPTPRRAIESYWRHHPIRADKLARALAAKSGVPAGWSWRLASRAKSDLPASFRAPPAPYREAAHAKGPGHCCVCGQPVFRLGWHCDVWDDGRPNKNASWHSCCVAAWNLWTAPSDHLRHLKALQSRRCRLSGERLLKDAEVDHRVPLFAVWRDHRALAWPQLLAYWGAPNLQVVNRSAHAAKCAEESGERAQRRQLREPAIVG
;
A
#
# COMPACT_ATOMS: atom_id res chain seq x y z
N MET A 1 -36.21 -13.38 -11.88
CA MET A 1 -34.77 -13.15 -12.16
C MET A 1 -33.85 -13.23 -10.92
N VAL A 2 -34.26 -12.74 -9.74
CA VAL A 2 -33.40 -12.76 -8.52
C VAL A 2 -33.06 -14.18 -8.03
N LEU A 3 -34.00 -15.13 -8.12
CA LEU A 3 -33.76 -16.52 -7.70
C LEU A 3 -32.74 -17.24 -8.59
N ALA A 4 -32.80 -17.04 -9.91
CA ALA A 4 -31.84 -17.61 -10.87
C ALA A 4 -30.40 -17.12 -10.63
N THR A 5 -30.23 -15.84 -10.28
CA THR A 5 -28.90 -15.29 -9.95
C THR A 5 -28.37 -15.81 -8.60
N SER A 6 -29.26 -16.12 -7.65
CA SER A 6 -28.89 -16.73 -6.37
C SER A 6 -28.49 -18.21 -6.50
N ALA A 7 -29.22 -18.99 -7.30
CA ALA A 7 -28.93 -20.40 -7.56
C ALA A 7 -27.61 -20.58 -8.32
N TRP A 8 -27.40 -19.79 -9.38
CA TRP A 8 -26.13 -19.79 -10.12
C TRP A 8 -24.94 -19.44 -9.23
N ARG A 9 -25.08 -18.43 -8.35
CA ARG A 9 -24.03 -18.05 -7.41
C ARG A 9 -23.74 -19.17 -6.40
N ALA A 10 -24.78 -19.83 -5.90
CA ALA A 10 -24.65 -20.95 -4.97
C ALA A 10 -23.90 -22.13 -5.61
N GLU A 11 -24.29 -22.53 -6.82
CA GLU A 11 -23.62 -23.61 -7.56
C GLU A 11 -22.15 -23.28 -7.85
N ARG A 12 -21.88 -22.05 -8.32
CA ARG A 12 -20.52 -21.56 -8.54
C ARG A 12 -19.68 -21.60 -7.26
N ASN A 13 -20.24 -21.16 -6.14
CA ASN A 13 -19.55 -21.16 -4.84
C ASN A 13 -19.34 -22.57 -4.31
N ALA A 14 -20.25 -23.52 -4.55
CA ALA A 14 -20.07 -24.93 -4.20
C ALA A 14 -18.87 -25.52 -4.96
N LYS A 15 -18.81 -25.32 -6.28
CA LYS A 15 -17.66 -25.76 -7.11
C LYS A 15 -16.35 -25.11 -6.65
N ALA A 16 -16.37 -23.81 -6.38
CA ALA A 16 -15.19 -23.08 -5.90
C ALA A 16 -14.71 -23.56 -4.52
N ARG A 17 -15.65 -23.86 -3.60
CA ARG A 17 -15.35 -24.40 -2.28
C ARG A 17 -14.71 -25.77 -2.39
N THR A 18 -15.29 -26.69 -3.16
CA THR A 18 -14.70 -28.03 -3.39
C THR A 18 -13.28 -27.92 -3.93
N ARG A 19 -13.05 -27.03 -4.91
CA ARG A 19 -11.72 -26.81 -5.47
C ARG A 19 -10.75 -26.19 -4.46
N LEU A 20 -11.19 -25.21 -3.68
CA LEU A 20 -10.37 -24.60 -2.63
C LEU A 20 -9.93 -25.66 -1.62
N THR A 21 -10.89 -26.40 -1.05
CA THR A 21 -10.63 -27.44 -0.06
C THR A 21 -9.67 -28.51 -0.57
N ARG A 22 -9.85 -28.98 -1.82
CA ARG A 22 -8.97 -29.98 -2.44
C ARG A 22 -7.50 -29.53 -2.50
N HIS A 23 -7.24 -28.24 -2.61
CA HIS A 23 -5.88 -27.71 -2.79
C HIS A 23 -5.34 -26.98 -1.55
N LEU A 24 -6.06 -26.99 -0.42
CA LEU A 24 -5.55 -26.40 0.81
C LEU A 24 -4.31 -27.18 1.29
N PRO A 25 -3.19 -26.50 1.59
CA PRO A 25 -2.09 -27.14 2.30
C PRO A 25 -2.50 -27.42 3.76
N ASP A 26 -1.86 -28.41 4.38
CA ASP A 26 -2.10 -28.80 5.78
C ASP A 26 -2.00 -27.60 6.73
N ILE A 27 -0.98 -26.76 6.50
CA ILE A 27 -0.82 -25.48 7.17
C ILE A 27 -1.31 -24.37 6.23
N PHE A 28 -2.47 -23.80 6.55
CA PHE A 28 -3.02 -22.63 5.86
C PHE A 28 -3.56 -21.61 6.88
N PRO A 29 -3.32 -20.29 6.71
CA PRO A 29 -3.73 -19.29 7.69
C PRO A 29 -5.25 -19.28 7.95
N PRO A 30 -5.72 -19.57 9.19
CA PRO A 30 -7.16 -19.71 9.46
C PRO A 30 -7.97 -18.45 9.16
N ALA A 31 -7.42 -17.27 9.47
CA ALA A 31 -8.06 -15.99 9.18
C ALA A 31 -8.26 -15.75 7.66
N VAL A 32 -7.35 -16.27 6.83
CA VAL A 32 -7.47 -16.17 5.36
C VAL A 32 -8.59 -17.09 4.87
N LEU A 33 -8.65 -18.31 5.39
CA LEU A 33 -9.71 -19.27 5.04
C LEU A 33 -11.10 -18.77 5.46
N ALA A 34 -11.23 -18.30 6.70
CA ALA A 34 -12.48 -17.71 7.21
C ALA A 34 -12.92 -16.53 6.34
N HIS A 35 -11.99 -15.63 5.97
CA HIS A 35 -12.30 -14.54 5.04
C HIS A 35 -12.74 -15.06 3.66
N ALA A 36 -12.05 -16.05 3.10
CA ALA A 36 -12.37 -16.59 1.77
C ALA A 36 -13.80 -17.16 1.73
N LEU A 37 -14.20 -17.91 2.75
CA LEU A 37 -15.51 -18.57 2.83
C LEU A 37 -16.67 -17.59 3.04
N THR A 38 -16.41 -16.37 3.53
CA THR A 38 -17.42 -15.31 3.70
C THR A 38 -17.55 -14.40 2.48
N LYS A 39 -16.75 -14.60 1.42
CA LYS A 39 -16.86 -13.77 0.21
C LYS A 39 -18.12 -14.13 -0.58
N PRO A 40 -18.80 -13.16 -1.21
CA PRO A 40 -19.92 -13.42 -2.11
C PRO A 40 -19.58 -14.39 -3.24
N PHE A 41 -18.34 -14.32 -3.72
CA PHE A 41 -17.74 -15.30 -4.63
C PHE A 41 -16.51 -15.90 -3.97
N ILE A 42 -16.57 -17.20 -3.65
CA ILE A 42 -15.47 -17.92 -2.97
C ILE A 42 -14.27 -17.99 -3.93
N PRO A 43 -13.06 -17.58 -3.50
CA PRO A 43 -11.87 -17.74 -4.31
C PRO A 43 -11.55 -19.23 -4.48
N PRO A 44 -11.34 -19.73 -5.71
CA PRO A 44 -11.28 -21.17 -5.97
C PRO A 44 -9.93 -21.82 -5.66
N THR A 45 -8.91 -21.06 -5.26
CA THR A 45 -7.57 -21.58 -4.95
C THR A 45 -6.97 -20.89 -3.72
N PRO A 46 -6.05 -21.55 -2.99
CA PRO A 46 -5.40 -20.97 -1.80
C PRO A 46 -4.69 -19.64 -2.08
N ARG A 47 -3.99 -19.54 -3.23
CA ARG A 47 -3.36 -18.28 -3.67
C ARG A 47 -4.38 -17.16 -3.84
N ARG A 48 -5.50 -17.43 -4.51
CA ARG A 48 -6.58 -16.43 -4.69
C ARG A 48 -7.24 -16.06 -3.36
N ALA A 49 -7.30 -16.98 -2.41
CA ALA A 49 -7.77 -16.71 -1.06
C ALA A 49 -6.84 -15.72 -0.32
N ILE A 50 -5.52 -15.94 -0.39
CA ILE A 50 -4.51 -15.02 0.16
C ILE A 50 -4.58 -13.64 -0.50
N GLU A 51 -4.61 -13.58 -1.84
CA GLU A 51 -4.73 -12.32 -2.59
C GLU A 51 -6.02 -11.57 -2.21
N SER A 52 -7.16 -12.28 -2.10
CA SER A 52 -8.44 -11.71 -1.68
C SER A 52 -8.37 -11.17 -0.26
N TYR A 53 -7.76 -11.90 0.67
CA TYR A 53 -7.60 -11.45 2.05
C TYR A 53 -6.85 -10.12 2.11
N TRP A 54 -5.67 -10.03 1.50
CA TRP A 54 -4.87 -8.80 1.58
C TRP A 54 -5.53 -7.60 0.89
N ARG A 55 -6.21 -7.82 -0.25
CA ARG A 55 -6.97 -6.76 -0.94
C ARG A 55 -8.06 -6.13 -0.07
N HIS A 56 -8.67 -6.90 0.83
CA HIS A 56 -9.72 -6.43 1.74
C HIS A 56 -9.18 -5.89 3.06
N HIS A 57 -7.88 -6.03 3.32
CA HIS A 57 -7.22 -5.55 4.53
C HIS A 57 -6.03 -4.62 4.20
N PRO A 58 -6.21 -3.56 3.39
CA PRO A 58 -5.10 -2.73 2.92
C PRO A 58 -4.37 -2.02 4.06
N ILE A 59 -5.04 -1.66 5.15
CA ILE A 59 -4.40 -1.05 6.32
C ILE A 59 -3.50 -2.05 7.07
N ARG A 60 -3.91 -3.32 7.15
CA ARG A 60 -3.07 -4.38 7.71
C ARG A 60 -1.90 -4.68 6.78
N ALA A 61 -2.14 -4.67 5.47
CA ALA A 61 -1.13 -4.86 4.45
C ALA A 61 -0.05 -3.76 4.52
N ASP A 62 -0.43 -2.48 4.66
CA ASP A 62 0.49 -1.36 4.88
C ASP A 62 1.39 -1.59 6.08
N LYS A 63 0.79 -1.85 7.25
CA LYS A 63 1.53 -2.05 8.50
C LYS A 63 2.56 -3.17 8.35
N LEU A 64 2.15 -4.29 7.76
CA LEU A 64 3.03 -5.43 7.53
C LEU A 64 4.12 -5.13 6.51
N ALA A 65 3.79 -4.52 5.37
CA ALA A 65 4.77 -4.18 4.34
C ALA A 65 5.86 -3.23 4.86
N ARG A 66 5.49 -2.24 5.68
CA ARG A 66 6.45 -1.34 6.33
C ARG A 66 7.30 -2.06 7.38
N ALA A 67 6.73 -2.99 8.16
CA ALA A 67 7.49 -3.81 9.10
C ALA A 67 8.50 -4.73 8.38
N LEU A 68 8.11 -5.33 7.25
CA LEU A 68 8.99 -6.14 6.42
C LEU A 68 10.12 -5.29 5.80
N ALA A 69 9.79 -4.08 5.33
CA ALA A 69 10.79 -3.13 4.85
C ALA A 69 11.79 -2.73 5.94
N ALA A 70 11.30 -2.46 7.17
CA ALA A 70 12.15 -2.18 8.32
C ALA A 70 13.08 -3.35 8.65
N LYS A 71 12.58 -4.60 8.55
CA LYS A 71 13.40 -5.81 8.73
C LYS A 71 14.51 -5.96 7.69
N SER A 72 14.27 -5.54 6.44
CA SER A 72 15.32 -5.54 5.40
C SER A 72 16.31 -4.39 5.56
N GLY A 73 15.86 -3.25 6.08
CA GLY A 73 16.65 -2.03 6.12
C GLY A 73 16.89 -1.42 4.74
N VAL A 74 17.66 -0.34 4.75
CA VAL A 74 18.12 0.35 3.54
C VAL A 74 19.30 -0.42 2.94
N PRO A 75 19.32 -0.67 1.61
CA PRO A 75 20.51 -1.26 0.98
C PRO A 75 21.73 -0.34 1.12
N ALA A 76 22.92 -0.94 1.23
CA ALA A 76 24.16 -0.19 1.29
C ALA A 76 24.31 0.75 0.08
N GLY A 77 24.67 2.01 0.35
CA GLY A 77 24.84 3.04 -0.68
C GLY A 77 23.54 3.56 -1.32
N TRP A 78 22.37 3.07 -0.90
CA TRP A 78 21.11 3.56 -1.47
C TRP A 78 20.73 4.93 -0.90
N SER A 79 20.22 5.79 -1.78
CA SER A 79 19.61 7.07 -1.43
C SER A 79 18.38 7.30 -2.31
N TRP A 80 17.38 8.00 -1.79
CA TRP A 80 16.17 8.29 -2.55
C TRP A 80 16.45 9.33 -3.63
N ARG A 81 16.35 8.89 -4.89
CA ARG A 81 16.61 9.68 -6.09
C ARG A 81 15.44 9.56 -7.05
N LEU A 82 15.29 10.56 -7.92
CA LEU A 82 14.34 10.54 -9.04
C LEU A 82 15.10 10.38 -10.35
N ALA A 83 14.42 9.84 -11.36
CA ALA A 83 14.96 9.72 -12.70
C ALA A 83 15.29 11.12 -13.27
N SER A 84 16.54 11.31 -13.71
CA SER A 84 16.95 12.50 -14.45
C SER A 84 16.73 12.36 -15.96
N ARG A 85 16.49 11.12 -16.45
CA ARG A 85 16.31 10.77 -17.86
C ARG A 85 15.22 9.70 -18.02
N ALA A 86 14.59 9.65 -19.20
CA ALA A 86 13.45 8.78 -19.48
C ALA A 86 13.71 7.26 -19.40
N LYS A 87 14.96 6.79 -19.41
CA LYS A 87 15.35 5.36 -19.36
C LYS A 87 16.04 4.96 -18.04
N SER A 88 15.51 5.40 -16.90
CA SER A 88 15.99 4.98 -15.58
C SER A 88 14.97 4.06 -14.91
N ASP A 89 15.45 3.11 -14.11
CA ASP A 89 14.66 2.28 -13.19
C ASP A 89 14.19 3.06 -11.95
N LEU A 90 14.60 4.33 -11.82
CA LEU A 90 14.12 5.25 -10.80
C LEU A 90 12.73 5.83 -11.16
N PRO A 91 11.92 6.18 -10.15
CA PRO A 91 10.67 6.88 -10.39
C PRO A 91 10.86 8.25 -11.04
N ALA A 92 9.96 8.62 -11.96
CA ALA A 92 9.91 9.93 -12.59
C ALA A 92 9.44 11.06 -11.65
N SER A 93 8.79 10.72 -10.53
CA SER A 93 8.23 11.70 -9.60
C SER A 93 8.26 11.18 -8.17
N PHE A 94 8.40 12.11 -7.21
CA PHE A 94 8.26 11.85 -5.78
C PHE A 94 6.86 11.36 -5.37
N ARG A 95 5.89 11.30 -6.29
CA ARG A 95 4.58 10.70 -6.02
C ARG A 95 4.65 9.17 -5.91
N ALA A 96 5.62 8.54 -6.56
CA ALA A 96 5.82 7.10 -6.42
C ALA A 96 6.58 6.81 -5.10
N PRO A 97 6.18 5.77 -4.34
CA PRO A 97 6.91 5.36 -3.16
C PRO A 97 8.36 4.95 -3.51
N PRO A 98 9.36 5.30 -2.68
CA PRO A 98 10.71 4.76 -2.85
C PRO A 98 10.68 3.23 -2.70
N ALA A 99 11.32 2.53 -3.63
CA ALA A 99 11.31 1.08 -3.69
C ALA A 99 12.70 0.55 -4.14
N PRO A 100 13.71 0.60 -3.25
CA PRO A 100 15.10 0.33 -3.58
C PRO A 100 15.28 -1.05 -4.22
N TYR A 101 14.58 -2.06 -3.72
CA TYR A 101 14.69 -3.44 -4.22
C TYR A 101 14.04 -3.66 -5.60
N ARG A 102 13.46 -2.62 -6.21
CA ARG A 102 13.05 -2.61 -7.63
C ARG A 102 14.15 -2.06 -8.54
N GLU A 103 15.13 -1.32 -7.99
CA GLU A 103 16.31 -0.85 -8.72
C GLU A 103 17.26 -2.01 -8.96
N ALA A 104 17.77 -2.14 -10.19
CA ALA A 104 18.60 -3.28 -10.59
C ALA A 104 19.84 -3.42 -9.71
N ALA A 105 20.46 -2.29 -9.32
CA ALA A 105 21.66 -2.25 -8.47
C ALA A 105 21.44 -2.80 -7.04
N HIS A 106 20.19 -2.86 -6.58
CA HIS A 106 19.85 -3.27 -5.22
C HIS A 106 18.89 -4.47 -5.17
N ALA A 107 18.50 -5.00 -6.32
CA ALA A 107 17.59 -6.12 -6.41
C ALA A 107 18.16 -7.36 -5.70
N LYS A 108 17.32 -8.03 -4.90
CA LYS A 108 17.68 -9.30 -4.22
C LYS A 108 17.53 -10.54 -5.11
N GLY A 109 16.97 -10.37 -6.30
CA GLY A 109 16.74 -11.44 -7.26
C GLY A 109 15.50 -12.32 -6.97
N PRO A 110 15.36 -13.44 -7.68
CA PRO A 110 14.23 -14.36 -7.57
C PRO A 110 13.97 -14.84 -6.14
N GLY A 111 12.70 -14.96 -5.75
CA GLY A 111 12.32 -15.40 -4.40
C GLY A 111 12.31 -14.31 -3.33
N HIS A 112 12.63 -13.06 -3.69
CA HIS A 112 12.56 -11.92 -2.78
C HIS A 112 11.55 -10.88 -3.27
N CYS A 113 10.88 -10.21 -2.34
CA CYS A 113 9.92 -9.18 -2.68
C CYS A 113 10.65 -7.92 -3.11
N CYS A 114 10.36 -7.42 -4.32
CA CYS A 114 10.97 -6.20 -4.84
C CYS A 114 10.48 -4.92 -4.14
N VAL A 115 9.45 -5.00 -3.29
CA VAL A 115 9.02 -3.87 -2.45
C VAL A 115 9.73 -3.90 -1.11
N CYS A 116 9.57 -4.96 -0.32
CA CYS A 116 10.07 -4.96 1.04
C CYS A 116 11.47 -5.57 1.21
N GLY A 117 12.00 -6.28 0.20
CA GLY A 117 13.30 -6.97 0.23
C GLY A 117 13.32 -8.33 0.93
N GLN A 118 12.23 -8.72 1.62
CA GLN A 118 12.15 -9.99 2.35
C GLN A 118 11.85 -11.18 1.42
N PRO A 119 12.24 -12.42 1.78
CA PRO A 119 11.91 -13.63 1.03
C PRO A 119 10.39 -13.84 0.88
N VAL A 120 9.94 -14.28 -0.29
CA VAL A 120 8.55 -14.62 -0.59
C VAL A 120 8.38 -16.12 -0.52
N PHE A 121 7.49 -16.61 0.33
CA PHE A 121 7.25 -18.04 0.51
C PHE A 121 6.09 -18.53 -0.35
N ARG A 122 5.71 -19.80 -0.19
CA ARG A 122 4.63 -20.44 -0.93
C ARG A 122 3.37 -19.57 -0.91
N LEU A 123 2.63 -19.61 -2.02
CA LEU A 123 1.41 -18.84 -2.23
C LEU A 123 1.55 -17.30 -2.12
N GLY A 124 2.78 -16.77 -2.12
CA GLY A 124 3.02 -15.32 -1.97
C GLY A 124 2.99 -14.83 -0.52
N TRP A 125 3.13 -15.75 0.44
CA TRP A 125 3.12 -15.43 1.88
C TRP A 125 4.45 -14.83 2.35
N HIS A 126 4.40 -14.09 3.47
CA HIS A 126 5.48 -13.21 3.93
C HIS A 126 6.39 -13.82 4.99
N CYS A 127 6.02 -14.98 5.54
CA CYS A 127 6.85 -15.77 6.44
C CYS A 127 6.78 -17.25 6.03
N ASP A 128 7.76 -18.02 6.48
CA ASP A 128 7.79 -19.45 6.26
C ASP A 128 6.87 -20.14 7.26
N VAL A 129 5.62 -20.35 6.87
CA VAL A 129 4.65 -21.10 7.69
C VAL A 129 4.72 -22.61 7.43
N TRP A 130 5.51 -23.04 6.45
CA TRP A 130 5.65 -24.46 6.08
C TRP A 130 6.96 -25.06 6.59
N ASP A 131 7.85 -24.23 7.15
CA ASP A 131 9.14 -24.61 7.74
C ASP A 131 10.01 -25.44 6.80
N ASP A 132 9.92 -25.15 5.49
CA ASP A 132 10.70 -25.83 4.46
C ASP A 132 11.97 -25.06 4.08
N GLY A 133 12.13 -23.83 4.59
CA GLY A 133 13.25 -22.94 4.36
C GLY A 133 13.35 -22.46 2.91
N ARG A 134 12.31 -22.64 2.09
CA ARG A 134 12.39 -22.46 0.63
C ARG A 134 11.54 -21.29 0.14
N PRO A 135 12.17 -20.14 -0.15
CA PRO A 135 11.52 -19.07 -0.88
C PRO A 135 11.04 -19.54 -2.27
N ASN A 136 9.89 -19.03 -2.70
CA ASN A 136 9.35 -19.27 -4.03
C ASN A 136 10.12 -18.46 -5.07
N LYS A 137 11.10 -19.08 -5.74
CA LYS A 137 11.94 -18.44 -6.77
C LYS A 137 11.15 -17.81 -7.92
N ASN A 138 9.92 -18.24 -8.17
CA ASN A 138 9.06 -17.66 -9.22
C ASN A 138 8.28 -16.42 -8.75
N ALA A 139 8.45 -15.99 -7.50
CA ALA A 139 7.78 -14.81 -6.95
C ALA A 139 8.76 -13.65 -6.74
N SER A 140 8.28 -12.44 -7.08
CA SER A 140 8.95 -11.17 -6.82
C SER A 140 8.12 -10.24 -5.90
N TRP A 141 6.99 -10.73 -5.38
CA TRP A 141 6.05 -9.96 -4.59
C TRP A 141 5.36 -10.82 -3.53
N HIS A 142 5.26 -10.31 -2.30
CA HIS A 142 4.25 -10.79 -1.35
C HIS A 142 2.87 -10.29 -1.75
N SER A 143 1.84 -11.09 -1.51
CA SER A 143 0.46 -10.64 -1.68
C SER A 143 0.10 -9.45 -0.78
N CYS A 144 0.67 -9.36 0.43
CA CYS A 144 0.51 -8.19 1.30
C CYS A 144 1.19 -6.95 0.72
N CYS A 145 2.40 -7.08 0.17
CA CYS A 145 3.12 -5.95 -0.41
C CYS A 145 2.43 -5.41 -1.68
N VAL A 146 1.79 -6.28 -2.47
CA VAL A 146 0.94 -5.82 -3.59
C VAL A 146 -0.23 -4.97 -3.08
N ALA A 147 -0.93 -5.43 -2.05
CA ALA A 147 -2.05 -4.68 -1.49
C ALA A 147 -1.62 -3.35 -0.84
N ALA A 148 -0.47 -3.33 -0.17
CA ALA A 148 0.13 -2.11 0.38
C ALA A 148 0.54 -1.13 -0.74
N TRP A 149 1.20 -1.63 -1.79
CA TRP A 149 1.60 -0.82 -2.94
C TRP A 149 0.40 -0.15 -3.62
N ASN A 150 -0.69 -0.89 -3.83
CA ASN A 150 -1.92 -0.32 -4.37
C ASN A 150 -2.49 0.79 -3.48
N LEU A 151 -2.46 0.63 -2.15
CA LEU A 151 -2.84 1.69 -1.22
C LEU A 151 -1.94 2.92 -1.37
N TRP A 152 -0.63 2.72 -1.51
CA TRP A 152 0.33 3.81 -1.61
C TRP A 152 0.24 4.58 -2.93
N THR A 153 -0.04 3.90 -4.05
CA THR A 153 -0.09 4.54 -5.38
C THR A 153 -1.48 5.02 -5.76
N ALA A 154 -2.54 4.45 -5.18
CA ALA A 154 -3.94 4.78 -5.47
C ALA A 154 -4.78 4.84 -4.18
N PRO A 155 -4.45 5.72 -3.21
CA PRO A 155 -5.10 5.72 -1.91
C PRO A 155 -6.62 6.02 -1.97
N SER A 156 -7.06 6.76 -2.99
CA SER A 156 -8.48 7.06 -3.24
C SER A 156 -9.34 5.80 -3.45
N ASP A 157 -8.79 4.74 -4.04
CA ASP A 157 -9.48 3.45 -4.23
C ASP A 157 -9.78 2.74 -2.90
N HIS A 158 -9.12 3.18 -1.82
CA HIS A 158 -9.22 2.60 -0.49
C HIS A 158 -10.02 3.49 0.48
N LEU A 159 -10.75 4.49 -0.02
CA LEU A 159 -11.52 5.46 0.77
C LEU A 159 -12.38 4.80 1.86
N ARG A 160 -13.07 3.69 1.56
CA ARG A 160 -13.88 2.95 2.55
C ARG A 160 -13.07 2.53 3.78
N HIS A 161 -11.87 2.02 3.57
CA HIS A 161 -11.01 1.51 4.65
C HIS A 161 -10.42 2.67 5.46
N LEU A 162 -10.03 3.76 4.80
CA LEU A 162 -9.52 4.97 5.45
C LEU A 162 -10.61 5.69 6.25
N LYS A 163 -11.85 5.77 5.72
CA LYS A 163 -13.02 6.27 6.46
C LYS A 163 -13.25 5.48 7.73
N ALA A 164 -13.17 4.14 7.67
CA ALA A 164 -13.33 3.28 8.84
C ALA A 164 -12.20 3.49 9.87
N LEU A 165 -10.94 3.63 9.41
CA LEU A 165 -9.78 3.87 10.27
C LEU A 165 -9.91 5.17 11.10
N GLN A 166 -10.58 6.19 10.57
CA GLN A 166 -10.80 7.47 11.24
C GLN A 166 -12.17 7.59 11.92
N SER A 167 -12.82 6.48 12.24
CA SER A 167 -14.18 6.48 12.84
C SER A 167 -15.20 7.30 12.04
N ARG A 168 -15.00 7.41 10.72
CA ARG A 168 -15.80 8.19 9.77
C ARG A 168 -15.89 9.68 10.12
N ARG A 169 -14.85 10.23 10.75
CA ARG A 169 -14.70 11.65 11.06
C ARG A 169 -13.65 12.33 10.18
N CYS A 170 -13.93 13.57 9.79
CA CYS A 170 -13.01 14.45 9.08
C CYS A 170 -11.78 14.67 9.96
N ARG A 171 -10.59 14.42 9.43
CA ARG A 171 -9.37 14.55 10.24
C ARG A 171 -9.04 16.01 10.59
N LEU A 172 -9.46 16.95 9.76
CA LEU A 172 -9.21 18.39 9.96
C LEU A 172 -10.28 19.04 10.83
N SER A 173 -11.57 18.86 10.52
CA SER A 173 -12.66 19.54 11.24
C SER A 173 -13.24 18.74 12.41
N GLY A 174 -12.97 17.43 12.52
CA GLY A 174 -13.60 16.55 13.51
C GLY A 174 -15.07 16.20 13.20
N GLU A 175 -15.67 16.80 12.18
CA GLU A 175 -17.05 16.56 11.78
C GLU A 175 -17.26 15.17 11.16
N ARG A 176 -18.52 14.81 10.87
CA ARG A 176 -18.82 13.60 10.10
C ARG A 176 -18.27 13.74 8.66
N LEU A 177 -17.73 12.64 8.13
CA LEU A 177 -17.32 12.57 6.73
C LEU A 177 -18.51 12.57 5.78
N LEU A 178 -18.46 13.47 4.80
CA LEU A 178 -19.45 13.57 3.74
C LEU A 178 -19.20 12.54 2.62
N LYS A 179 -20.13 12.48 1.67
CA LYS A 179 -20.06 11.56 0.53
C LYS A 179 -18.87 11.88 -0.38
N ASP A 180 -18.61 13.17 -0.58
CA ASP A 180 -17.55 13.76 -1.40
C ASP A 180 -16.22 13.93 -0.66
N ALA A 181 -16.08 13.38 0.54
CA ALA A 181 -14.81 13.42 1.26
C ALA A 181 -13.67 12.74 0.48
N GLU A 182 -12.51 13.37 0.49
CA GLU A 182 -11.33 13.03 -0.32
C GLU A 182 -10.22 12.46 0.55
N VAL A 183 -9.32 11.69 -0.07
CA VAL A 183 -8.09 11.25 0.58
C VAL A 183 -7.00 12.29 0.34
N ASP A 184 -6.35 12.70 1.43
CA ASP A 184 -5.26 13.66 1.43
C ASP A 184 -4.05 13.09 2.20
N HIS A 185 -2.88 13.68 1.99
CA HIS A 185 -1.69 13.43 2.79
C HIS A 185 -1.56 14.49 3.90
N ARG A 186 -1.36 14.05 5.15
CA ARG A 186 -1.13 14.95 6.30
C ARG A 186 0.10 15.83 6.06
N VAL A 187 1.20 15.19 5.65
CA VAL A 187 2.40 15.84 5.13
C VAL A 187 2.40 15.67 3.61
N PRO A 188 2.24 16.75 2.83
CA PRO A 188 2.24 16.68 1.37
C PRO A 188 3.54 16.08 0.82
N LEU A 189 3.45 15.20 -0.19
CA LEU A 189 4.61 14.47 -0.71
C LEU A 189 5.74 15.37 -1.26
N PHE A 190 5.42 16.59 -1.71
CA PHE A 190 6.46 17.56 -2.13
C PHE A 190 7.31 18.04 -0.94
N ALA A 191 6.71 18.19 0.24
CA ALA A 191 7.43 18.54 1.46
C ALA A 191 8.28 17.36 1.94
N VAL A 192 7.78 16.13 1.79
CA VAL A 192 8.55 14.91 2.05
C VAL A 192 9.81 14.85 1.18
N TRP A 193 9.69 15.12 -0.11
CA TRP A 193 10.84 15.18 -1.01
C TRP A 193 11.84 16.29 -0.63
N ARG A 194 11.34 17.45 -0.22
CA ARG A 194 12.17 18.60 0.17
C ARG A 194 12.92 18.37 1.47
N ASP A 195 12.21 17.92 2.51
CA ASP A 195 12.66 17.99 3.91
C ASP A 195 13.04 16.64 4.50
N HIS A 196 12.49 15.54 3.96
CA HIS A 196 12.61 14.21 4.56
C HIS A 196 13.36 13.20 3.69
N ARG A 197 13.82 13.57 2.49
CA ARG A 197 14.46 12.62 1.56
C ARG A 197 15.71 11.90 2.07
N ALA A 198 16.34 12.44 3.11
CA ALA A 198 17.52 11.85 3.75
C ALA A 198 17.18 10.80 4.83
N LEU A 199 15.89 10.63 5.19
CA LEU A 199 15.48 9.58 6.10
C LEU A 199 15.76 8.19 5.53
N ALA A 200 15.92 7.20 6.41
CA ALA A 200 16.07 5.83 5.97
C ALA A 200 14.82 5.37 5.22
N TRP A 201 14.99 4.57 4.17
CA TRP A 201 13.90 4.11 3.31
C TRP A 201 12.68 3.54 4.06
N PRO A 202 12.82 2.68 5.09
CA PRO A 202 11.66 2.17 5.83
C PRO A 202 10.85 3.28 6.53
N GLN A 203 11.51 4.36 6.96
CA GLN A 203 10.85 5.52 7.56
C GLN A 203 10.11 6.32 6.50
N LEU A 204 10.69 6.50 5.31
CA LEU A 204 10.04 7.19 4.19
C LEU A 204 8.69 6.56 3.81
N LEU A 205 8.57 5.23 3.86
CA LEU A 205 7.32 4.55 3.49
C LEU A 205 6.11 4.97 4.33
N ALA A 206 6.30 5.50 5.55
CA ALA A 206 5.20 6.01 6.37
C ALA A 206 4.46 7.18 5.70
N TYR A 207 5.12 7.93 4.81
CA TYR A 207 4.53 9.08 4.11
C TYR A 207 3.57 8.70 2.97
N TRP A 208 3.59 7.48 2.46
CA TRP A 208 2.57 6.98 1.51
C TRP A 208 1.54 6.07 2.17
N GLY A 209 1.88 5.55 3.34
CA GLY A 209 1.05 4.62 4.09
C GLY A 209 -0.02 5.28 4.94
N ALA A 210 -0.78 4.43 5.63
CA ALA A 210 -1.83 4.84 6.55
C ALA A 210 -1.42 5.89 7.60
N PRO A 211 -0.16 5.99 8.09
CA PRO A 211 0.22 7.04 9.04
C PRO A 211 0.08 8.46 8.49
N ASN A 212 0.32 8.66 7.19
CA ASN A 212 0.28 9.96 6.55
C ASN A 212 -0.98 10.17 5.69
N LEU A 213 -1.76 9.13 5.41
CA LEU A 213 -3.04 9.27 4.74
C LEU A 213 -4.11 9.76 5.71
N GLN A 214 -4.96 10.65 5.22
CA GLN A 214 -6.15 11.13 5.93
C GLN A 214 -7.35 11.27 5.01
N VAL A 215 -8.56 11.15 5.58
CA VAL A 215 -9.80 11.49 4.86
C VAL A 215 -10.35 12.81 5.40
N VAL A 216 -10.67 13.72 4.48
CA VAL A 216 -11.08 15.10 4.78
C VAL A 216 -12.31 15.48 3.96
N ASN A 217 -13.20 16.29 4.54
CA ASN A 217 -14.30 16.89 3.77
C ASN A 217 -13.72 17.92 2.79
N ARG A 218 -14.32 18.03 1.60
CA ARG A 218 -13.81 18.92 0.54
C ARG A 218 -13.68 20.37 0.98
N SER A 219 -14.63 20.89 1.77
CA SER A 219 -14.57 22.24 2.33
C SER A 219 -13.35 22.46 3.24
N ALA A 220 -13.09 21.52 4.15
CA ALA A 220 -11.92 21.54 5.02
C ALA A 220 -10.61 21.36 4.24
N HIS A 221 -10.62 20.55 3.17
CA HIS A 221 -9.48 20.40 2.29
C HIS A 221 -9.14 21.70 1.54
N ALA A 222 -10.16 22.41 1.04
CA ALA A 222 -9.97 23.70 0.36
C ALA A 222 -9.34 24.75 1.30
N ALA A 223 -9.78 24.80 2.56
CA ALA A 223 -9.19 25.68 3.57
C ALA A 223 -7.70 25.36 3.82
N LYS A 224 -7.35 24.08 4.03
CA LYS A 224 -5.95 23.62 4.15
C LYS A 224 -5.11 23.98 2.92
N CYS A 225 -5.64 23.79 1.72
CA CYS A 225 -4.95 24.13 0.48
C CYS A 225 -4.68 25.63 0.35
N ALA A 226 -5.58 26.49 0.84
CA ALA A 226 -5.39 27.93 0.87
C ALA A 226 -4.27 28.33 1.85
N GLU A 227 -4.26 27.76 3.06
CA GLU A 227 -3.20 27.94 4.06
C GLU A 227 -1.83 27.50 3.52
N GLU A 228 -1.73 26.29 2.97
CA GLU A 228 -0.49 25.76 2.38
C GLU A 228 0.01 26.62 1.21
N SER A 229 -0.90 27.25 0.45
CA SER A 229 -0.54 28.17 -0.64
C SER A 229 0.02 29.48 -0.12
N GLY A 230 -0.54 30.01 0.98
CA GLY A 230 -0.04 31.18 1.69
C GLY A 230 1.38 30.98 2.20
N GLU A 231 1.64 29.84 2.85
CA GLU A 231 3.00 29.50 3.33
C GLU A 231 4.02 29.40 2.18
N ARG A 232 3.62 28.82 1.03
CA ARG A 232 4.48 28.76 -0.16
C ARG A 232 4.80 30.15 -0.71
N ALA A 233 3.84 31.06 -0.70
CA ALA A 233 4.03 32.44 -1.16
C ALA A 233 4.98 33.22 -0.24
N GLN A 234 4.75 33.17 1.07
CA GLN A 234 5.62 33.83 2.06
C GLN A 234 7.06 33.30 2.00
N ARG A 235 7.26 31.99 1.86
CA ARG A 235 8.61 31.41 1.73
C ARG A 235 9.32 31.73 0.41
N ARG A 236 8.58 32.06 -0.66
CA ARG A 236 9.18 32.59 -1.90
C ARG A 236 9.68 34.01 -1.69
N GLN A 237 8.86 34.86 -1.06
CA GLN A 237 9.24 36.24 -0.71
C GLN A 237 10.47 36.30 0.21
N LEU A 238 10.59 35.38 1.17
CA LEU A 238 11.76 35.27 2.04
C LEU A 238 13.02 34.71 1.35
N ARG A 239 12.89 34.12 0.15
CA ARG A 239 14.00 33.55 -0.63
C ARG A 239 14.46 34.45 -1.78
N GLU A 240 13.71 35.48 -2.13
CA GLU A 240 14.19 36.53 -3.05
C GLU A 240 15.20 37.40 -2.28
N PRO A 241 16.47 37.49 -2.71
CA PRO A 241 17.37 38.48 -2.14
C PRO A 241 16.77 39.86 -2.47
N ALA A 242 16.69 40.73 -1.47
CA ALA A 242 16.42 42.14 -1.69
C ALA A 242 17.47 42.65 -2.69
N ILE A 243 17.06 42.90 -3.92
CA ILE A 243 17.84 43.69 -4.86
C ILE A 243 17.81 45.10 -4.28
N VAL A 244 18.82 45.42 -3.47
CA VAL A 244 19.12 46.79 -3.06
C VAL A 244 19.71 47.46 -4.30
N GLY A 245 19.05 48.52 -4.76
CA GLY A 245 19.36 49.25 -5.98
C GLY A 245 20.64 50.06 -5.94
#